data_AF-A0A9D4K968-F1
#
_entry.id   AF-A0A9D4K968-F1
#
_cell.length_a   1.000
_cell.length_b   1.000
_cell.length_c   1.000
_cell.angle_alpha   90.00
_cell.angle_beta   90.00
_cell.angle_gamma   90.00
#
_symmetry.space_group_name_H-M   'P 1'
#
loop_
_entity.id
_entity.type
_entity.pdbx_description
1 polymer ?
#
loop_
_entity_poly.entity_id
_entity_poly.type
_entity_poly.pdbx_seq_one_letter_code
_entity_poly.pdbx_strand_id
1 'polypeptide(L)'
;MADLEATQTADYIDIFRSFEIIKRKFSPGMQDKVTIKVPSALNDIFKAKHGKDLKVHINSMAEYKGKVTWMGDKIRLEPAVAESFFKDACEKAASHLKNLFSKSELRDVKTILMVRGFAESVLLQRVIKDETSLDKKIIIPNDAGLAILKGAVVFGHNPLIIKERRSRYTYGVGTSILFKKGTHPEANKITGNDGKEYCTNIFGKHVEIGQELVFGQNNVVKSYTPVNADQTQIGFRFFTSTDKDPMYVTDPNCTDIGNLTVDLAGSGTDRSVKVNMIFGDTELHVEAVEVANGKKSKCVLNFLG
;
A
#
# COMPACT_ATOMS: atom_id res chain seq x y z
N MET A 1 -25.16 10.85 -3.54
CA MET A 1 -24.66 9.49 -3.85
C MET A 1 -24.71 8.58 -2.64
N ALA A 2 -24.12 8.94 -1.48
CA ALA A 2 -24.25 8.13 -0.26
C ALA A 2 -25.72 7.81 0.12
N ASP A 3 -26.60 8.82 0.07
CA ASP A 3 -28.03 8.64 0.34
C ASP A 3 -28.69 7.65 -0.64
N LEU A 4 -28.30 7.67 -1.93
CA LEU A 4 -28.81 6.73 -2.95
C LEU A 4 -28.27 5.32 -2.70
N GLU A 5 -26.99 5.18 -2.33
CA GLU A 5 -26.38 3.89 -2.01
C GLU A 5 -27.06 3.21 -0.82
N ALA A 6 -27.35 3.99 0.22
CA ALA A 6 -27.96 3.51 1.45
C ALA A 6 -29.45 3.18 1.31
N THR A 7 -30.19 3.94 0.49
CA THR A 7 -31.66 3.82 0.42
C THR A 7 -32.16 3.10 -0.84
N GLN A 8 -31.39 3.13 -1.93
CA GLN A 8 -31.78 2.64 -3.26
C GLN A 8 -30.58 1.97 -3.94
N THR A 9 -30.02 0.93 -3.30
CA THR A 9 -28.78 0.27 -3.71
C THR A 9 -28.81 -0.26 -5.15
N ALA A 10 -29.95 -0.75 -5.64
CA ALA A 10 -30.08 -1.23 -7.01
C ALA A 10 -29.86 -0.11 -8.05
N ASP A 11 -30.51 1.03 -7.85
CA ASP A 11 -30.36 2.22 -8.71
C ASP A 11 -28.93 2.77 -8.67
N TYR A 12 -28.31 2.76 -7.48
CA TYR A 12 -26.91 3.11 -7.33
C TYR A 12 -26.00 2.21 -8.18
N ILE A 13 -26.15 0.89 -8.07
CA ILE A 13 -25.36 -0.08 -8.84
C ILE A 13 -25.56 0.12 -10.35
N ASP A 14 -26.78 0.38 -10.80
CA ASP A 14 -27.08 0.56 -12.22
C ASP A 14 -26.48 1.85 -12.81
N ILE A 15 -26.40 2.93 -12.03
CA ILE A 15 -25.64 4.13 -12.41
C ILE A 15 -24.17 3.79 -12.60
N PHE A 16 -23.55 3.08 -11.65
CA PHE A 16 -22.13 2.74 -11.73
C PHE A 16 -21.83 1.77 -12.89
N ARG A 17 -22.71 0.81 -13.17
CA ARG A 17 -22.59 -0.05 -14.36
C ARG A 17 -22.68 0.75 -15.65
N SER A 18 -23.62 1.69 -15.72
CA SER A 18 -23.77 2.58 -16.88
C SER A 18 -22.51 3.42 -17.09
N PHE A 19 -21.96 3.98 -16.01
CA PHE A 19 -20.72 4.73 -16.03
C PHE A 19 -19.52 3.87 -16.46
N GLU A 20 -19.43 2.63 -15.99
CA GLU A 20 -18.37 1.68 -16.37
C GLU A 20 -18.40 1.37 -17.87
N ILE A 21 -19.60 1.17 -18.45
CA ILE A 21 -19.77 0.96 -19.90
C ILE A 21 -19.28 2.17 -20.67
N ILE A 22 -19.60 3.38 -20.21
CA ILE A 22 -19.19 4.63 -20.85
C ILE A 22 -17.66 4.77 -20.77
N LYS A 23 -17.07 4.58 -19.59
CA LYS A 23 -15.61 4.64 -19.38
C LYS A 23 -14.82 3.74 -20.34
N ARG A 24 -15.37 2.56 -20.66
CA ARG A 24 -14.76 1.60 -21.59
C ARG A 24 -14.93 1.96 -23.06
N LYS A 25 -16.07 2.56 -23.42
CA LYS A 25 -16.38 2.95 -24.81
C LYS A 25 -15.81 4.32 -25.19
N PHE A 26 -15.67 5.21 -24.21
CA PHE A 26 -15.26 6.58 -24.45
C PHE A 26 -13.83 6.63 -25.00
N SER A 27 -13.69 7.25 -26.16
CA SER A 27 -12.42 7.39 -26.86
C SER A 27 -12.14 8.88 -27.12
N PRO A 28 -10.87 9.32 -27.06
CA PRO A 28 -10.51 10.69 -27.38
C PRO A 28 -10.99 11.10 -28.78
N GLY A 29 -11.64 12.26 -28.89
CA GLY A 29 -12.17 12.77 -30.16
C GLY A 29 -13.49 12.14 -30.61
N MET A 30 -14.13 11.32 -29.77
CA MET A 30 -15.49 10.81 -30.00
C MET A 30 -16.45 11.98 -30.23
N GLN A 31 -17.21 11.93 -31.33
CA GLN A 31 -18.24 12.92 -31.65
C GLN A 31 -19.63 12.49 -31.17
N ASP A 32 -19.78 11.21 -30.85
CA ASP A 32 -21.04 10.64 -30.43
C ASP A 32 -21.43 11.10 -29.02
N LYS A 33 -22.68 11.54 -28.90
CA LYS A 33 -23.25 11.94 -27.62
C LYS A 33 -23.42 10.72 -26.72
N VAL A 34 -23.08 10.89 -25.45
CA VAL A 34 -23.18 9.83 -24.44
C VAL A 34 -24.53 9.90 -23.76
N THR A 35 -25.23 8.77 -23.62
CA THR A 35 -26.52 8.71 -22.93
C THR A 35 -26.39 7.91 -21.63
N ILE A 36 -26.83 8.48 -20.52
CA ILE A 36 -26.81 7.87 -19.18
C ILE A 36 -28.23 7.82 -18.63
N LYS A 37 -28.63 6.68 -18.07
CA LYS A 37 -29.90 6.58 -17.33
C LYS A 37 -29.74 7.27 -15.98
N VAL A 38 -30.73 8.07 -15.61
CA VAL A 38 -30.83 8.73 -14.31
C VAL A 38 -32.07 8.17 -13.62
N PRO A 39 -31.90 7.30 -12.60
CA PRO A 39 -33.01 6.78 -11.82
C PRO A 39 -33.87 7.89 -11.23
N SER A 40 -35.19 7.70 -11.21
CA SER A 40 -36.13 8.67 -10.61
C SER A 40 -35.80 8.92 -9.13
N ALA A 41 -35.41 7.86 -8.41
CA ALA A 41 -34.96 7.95 -7.03
C ALA A 41 -33.83 8.96 -6.82
N LEU A 42 -32.88 9.09 -7.77
CA LEU A 42 -31.82 10.08 -7.66
C LEU A 42 -32.38 11.51 -7.75
N ASN A 43 -33.37 11.75 -8.62
CA ASN A 43 -34.04 13.04 -8.69
C ASN A 43 -34.84 13.34 -7.42
N ASP A 44 -35.54 12.35 -6.86
CA ASP A 44 -36.34 12.51 -5.64
C ASP A 44 -35.47 12.83 -4.42
N ILE A 45 -34.36 12.10 -4.25
CA ILE A 45 -33.37 12.38 -3.20
C ILE A 45 -32.76 13.76 -3.39
N PHE A 46 -32.39 14.12 -4.62
CA PHE A 46 -31.83 15.45 -4.91
C PHE A 46 -32.84 16.56 -4.58
N LYS A 47 -34.11 16.38 -4.95
CA LYS A 47 -35.18 17.32 -4.69
C LYS A 47 -35.47 17.49 -3.21
N ALA A 48 -35.52 16.40 -2.45
CA ALA A 48 -35.70 16.44 -1.00
C ALA A 48 -34.57 17.23 -0.31
N LYS A 49 -33.33 17.10 -0.80
CA LYS A 49 -32.15 17.75 -0.21
C LYS A 49 -31.96 19.21 -0.62
N HIS A 50 -32.33 19.56 -1.85
CA HIS A 50 -32.00 20.87 -2.44
C HIS A 50 -33.23 21.72 -2.81
N GLY A 51 -34.44 21.21 -2.58
CA GLY A 51 -35.69 21.92 -2.83
C GLY A 51 -36.00 22.17 -4.31
N LYS A 52 -35.25 21.58 -5.24
CA LYS A 52 -35.43 21.75 -6.70
C LYS A 52 -35.08 20.48 -7.46
N ASP A 53 -35.71 20.29 -8.60
CA ASP A 53 -35.45 19.15 -9.47
C ASP A 53 -34.03 19.16 -10.05
N LEU A 54 -33.41 17.99 -10.16
CA LEU A 54 -32.05 17.83 -10.68
C LEU A 54 -31.91 18.38 -12.10
N LYS A 55 -32.93 18.19 -12.94
CA LYS A 55 -33.01 18.75 -14.29
C LYS A 55 -32.92 20.27 -14.30
N VAL A 56 -33.67 20.93 -13.41
CA VAL A 56 -33.66 22.40 -13.29
C VAL A 56 -32.31 22.87 -12.80
N HIS A 57 -31.73 22.16 -11.81
CA HIS A 57 -30.42 22.50 -11.29
C HIS A 57 -29.31 22.41 -12.35
N ILE A 58 -29.22 21.30 -13.09
CA ILE A 58 -28.21 21.13 -14.14
C ILE A 58 -28.37 22.20 -15.23
N ASN A 59 -29.61 22.48 -15.66
CA ASN A 59 -29.86 23.50 -16.68
C ASN A 59 -29.55 24.93 -16.21
N SER A 60 -29.55 25.18 -14.90
CA SER A 60 -29.14 26.48 -14.33
C SER A 60 -27.63 26.69 -14.32
N MET A 61 -26.83 25.63 -14.46
CA MET A 61 -25.37 25.74 -14.49
C MET A 61 -24.87 26.14 -15.88
N ALA A 62 -24.12 27.24 -15.95
CA ALA A 62 -23.56 27.75 -17.19
C ALA A 62 -22.66 26.72 -17.91
N GLU A 63 -21.94 25.89 -17.14
CA GLU A 63 -21.05 24.85 -17.67
C GLU A 63 -21.79 23.80 -18.52
N TYR A 64 -23.01 23.43 -18.12
CA TYR A 64 -23.80 22.34 -18.69
C TYR A 64 -24.94 22.82 -19.60
N LYS A 65 -25.25 24.12 -19.58
CA LYS A 65 -26.31 24.72 -20.39
C LYS A 65 -26.07 24.45 -21.89
N GLY A 66 -27.05 23.84 -22.54
CA GLY A 66 -26.96 23.46 -23.95
C GLY A 66 -26.07 22.24 -24.25
N LYS A 67 -25.38 21.69 -23.24
CA LYS A 67 -24.51 20.50 -23.38
C LYS A 67 -25.09 19.23 -22.73
N VAL A 68 -26.14 19.39 -21.92
CA VAL A 68 -26.86 18.29 -21.28
C VAL A 68 -28.33 18.38 -21.66
N THR A 69 -28.85 17.34 -22.29
CA THR A 69 -30.25 17.26 -22.73
C THR A 69 -30.96 16.12 -22.02
N TRP A 70 -32.11 16.39 -21.41
CA TRP A 70 -32.93 15.37 -20.77
C TRP A 70 -33.87 14.70 -21.79
N MET A 71 -33.96 13.37 -21.73
CA MET A 71 -34.82 12.54 -22.58
C MET A 71 -35.51 11.49 -21.69
N GLY A 72 -36.67 11.84 -21.13
CA GLY A 72 -37.34 10.99 -20.14
C GLY A 72 -36.45 10.78 -18.91
N ASP A 73 -36.18 9.52 -18.59
CA ASP A 73 -35.32 9.07 -17.49
C ASP A 73 -33.81 9.03 -17.84
N LYS A 74 -33.42 9.65 -18.97
CA LYS A 74 -32.03 9.66 -19.45
C LYS A 74 -31.51 11.08 -19.65
N ILE A 75 -30.21 11.24 -19.50
CA ILE A 75 -29.47 12.43 -19.91
C ILE A 75 -28.59 12.09 -21.10
N ARG A 76 -28.58 12.98 -22.10
CA ARG A 76 -27.67 12.96 -23.24
C ARG A 76 -26.65 14.07 -23.07
N LEU A 77 -25.38 13.69 -23.05
CA LEU A 77 -24.22 14.54 -22.81
C LEU A 77 -23.49 14.79 -24.12
N GLU A 78 -23.09 16.03 -24.36
CA GLU A 78 -22.07 16.33 -25.37
C GLU A 78 -20.75 15.64 -24.99
N PRO A 79 -19.94 15.20 -25.98
CA PRO A 79 -18.71 14.46 -25.71
C PRO A 79 -17.76 15.14 -24.72
N ALA A 80 -17.61 16.47 -24.81
CA ALA A 80 -16.75 17.24 -23.91
C ALA A 80 -17.20 17.18 -22.42
N VAL A 81 -18.50 17.03 -22.16
CA VAL A 81 -19.03 16.87 -20.79
C VAL A 81 -18.80 15.45 -20.30
N ALA A 82 -18.95 14.45 -21.16
CA ALA A 82 -18.65 13.07 -20.79
C ALA A 82 -17.14 12.86 -20.53
N GLU A 83 -16.28 13.51 -21.32
CA GLU A 83 -14.83 13.48 -21.13
C GLU A 83 -14.39 14.08 -19.80
N SER A 84 -15.05 15.17 -19.37
CA SER A 84 -14.69 15.86 -18.13
C SER A 84 -14.84 14.97 -16.89
N PHE A 85 -15.71 13.95 -16.93
CA PHE A 85 -15.86 12.97 -15.84
C PHE A 85 -14.58 12.16 -15.56
N PHE A 86 -13.71 12.02 -16.56
CA PHE A 86 -12.48 11.21 -16.45
C PHE A 86 -11.22 12.08 -16.37
N LYS A 87 -11.34 13.38 -16.65
CA LYS A 87 -10.22 14.31 -16.77
C LYS A 87 -9.33 14.33 -15.53
N ASP A 88 -9.92 14.56 -14.35
CA ASP A 88 -9.18 14.63 -13.09
C ASP A 88 -8.39 13.34 -12.80
N ALA A 89 -9.00 12.18 -13.03
CA ALA A 89 -8.33 10.88 -12.84
C ALA A 89 -7.15 10.69 -13.81
N CYS A 90 -7.32 11.09 -15.08
CA CYS A 90 -6.27 10.97 -16.09
C CYS A 90 -5.12 11.95 -15.84
N GLU A 91 -5.42 13.21 -15.50
CA GLU A 91 -4.42 14.25 -15.20
C GLU A 91 -3.60 13.90 -13.95
N LYS A 92 -4.24 13.36 -12.90
CA LYS A 92 -3.55 12.87 -11.71
C LYS A 92 -2.62 11.70 -12.04
N ALA A 93 -3.06 10.78 -12.90
CA ALA A 93 -2.21 9.66 -13.33
C ALA A 93 -0.99 10.14 -14.14
N ALA A 94 -1.19 11.05 -15.09
CA ALA A 94 -0.11 11.67 -15.87
C ALA A 94 0.88 12.43 -14.97
N SER A 95 0.37 13.29 -14.09
CA SER A 95 1.19 14.06 -13.14
C SER A 95 2.00 13.14 -12.22
N HIS A 96 1.40 12.03 -11.78
CA HIS A 96 2.12 11.05 -10.97
C HIS A 96 3.26 10.39 -11.73
N LEU A 97 3.05 10.00 -13.00
CA LEU A 97 4.12 9.45 -13.84
C LEU A 97 5.25 10.44 -14.05
N LYS A 98 4.93 11.72 -14.32
CA LYS A 98 5.92 12.79 -14.43
C LYS A 98 6.79 12.90 -13.18
N ASN A 99 6.17 12.84 -12.01
CA ASN A 99 6.86 12.87 -10.72
C ASN A 99 7.68 11.60 -10.46
N LEU A 100 7.31 10.45 -11.04
CA LEU A 100 8.12 9.24 -10.96
C LEU A 100 9.35 9.35 -11.86
N PHE A 101 9.21 9.81 -13.10
CA PHE A 101 10.34 9.92 -14.04
C PHE A 101 11.31 11.05 -13.73
N SER A 102 10.95 12.01 -12.88
CA SER A 102 11.90 13.00 -12.38
C SER A 102 12.93 12.41 -11.40
N LYS A 103 12.62 11.27 -10.77
CA LYS A 103 13.51 10.55 -9.86
C LYS A 103 14.65 9.87 -10.63
N SER A 104 15.89 10.09 -10.19
CA SER A 104 17.10 9.54 -10.79
C SER A 104 17.04 8.03 -11.03
N GLU A 105 16.46 7.30 -10.08
CA GLU A 105 16.35 5.85 -10.02
C GLU A 105 15.40 5.28 -11.08
N LEU A 106 14.55 6.13 -11.68
CA LEU A 106 13.53 5.75 -12.66
C LEU A 106 13.76 6.38 -14.04
N ARG A 107 14.86 7.12 -14.24
CA ARG A 107 15.17 7.78 -15.51
C ARG A 107 15.35 6.79 -16.66
N ASP A 108 15.97 5.65 -16.38
CA ASP A 108 16.29 4.62 -17.39
C ASP A 108 15.13 3.66 -17.69
N VAL A 109 13.93 3.92 -17.16
CA VAL A 109 12.75 3.09 -17.42
C VAL A 109 12.31 3.24 -18.88
N LYS A 110 12.40 2.14 -19.62
CA LYS A 110 12.05 2.05 -21.05
C LYS A 110 10.64 1.51 -21.30
N THR A 111 10.04 0.84 -20.32
CA THR A 111 8.77 0.12 -20.50
C THR A 111 7.79 0.45 -19.38
N ILE A 112 6.54 0.72 -19.75
CA ILE A 112 5.43 0.93 -18.84
C ILE A 112 4.42 -0.20 -19.07
N LEU A 113 4.14 -0.96 -18.02
CA LEU A 113 3.11 -2.00 -18.03
C LEU A 113 1.84 -1.46 -17.37
N MET A 114 0.76 -1.30 -18.13
CA MET A 114 -0.53 -0.83 -17.62
C MET A 114 -1.44 -2.02 -17.34
N VAL A 115 -1.92 -2.15 -16.10
CA VAL A 115 -2.74 -3.29 -15.63
C VAL A 115 -3.98 -2.80 -14.88
N ARG A 116 -4.92 -3.71 -14.60
CA ARG A 116 -6.29 -3.50 -14.08
C ARG A 116 -7.24 -2.88 -15.12
N GLY A 117 -8.53 -2.89 -14.81
CA GLY A 117 -9.58 -2.57 -15.79
C GLY A 117 -9.52 -1.15 -16.37
N PHE A 118 -8.99 -0.16 -15.64
CA PHE A 118 -8.90 1.19 -16.20
C PHE A 118 -7.77 1.35 -17.22
N ALA A 119 -6.76 0.46 -17.22
CA ALA A 119 -5.74 0.42 -18.27
C ALA A 119 -6.32 0.11 -19.66
N GLU A 120 -7.51 -0.46 -19.74
CA GLU A 120 -8.24 -0.74 -20.99
C GLU A 120 -8.93 0.52 -21.56
N SER A 121 -9.00 1.61 -20.79
CA SER A 121 -9.58 2.87 -21.28
C SER A 121 -8.67 3.52 -22.32
N VAL A 122 -9.19 3.69 -23.54
CA VAL A 122 -8.48 4.35 -24.64
C VAL A 122 -8.10 5.79 -24.27
N LEU A 123 -8.95 6.48 -23.51
CA LEU A 123 -8.67 7.83 -23.00
C LEU A 123 -7.42 7.84 -22.12
N LEU A 124 -7.38 6.97 -21.09
CA LEU A 124 -6.22 6.89 -20.20
C LEU A 124 -4.96 6.50 -20.98
N GLN A 125 -5.03 5.51 -21.86
CA GLN A 125 -3.88 5.09 -22.66
C GLN A 125 -3.31 6.23 -23.50
N ARG A 126 -4.17 7.09 -24.08
CA ARG A 126 -3.71 8.27 -24.82
C ARG A 126 -3.04 9.28 -23.90
N VAL A 127 -3.67 9.63 -22.78
CA VAL A 127 -3.09 10.58 -21.82
C VAL A 127 -1.73 10.12 -21.32
N ILE A 128 -1.57 8.83 -21.01
CA ILE A 128 -0.27 8.27 -20.60
C ILE A 128 0.74 8.30 -21.75
N LYS A 129 0.34 7.98 -23.00
CA LYS A 129 1.21 8.08 -24.19
C LYS A 129 1.70 9.51 -24.40
N ASP A 130 0.80 10.48 -24.31
CA ASP A 130 1.12 11.90 -24.55
C ASP A 130 2.07 12.45 -23.46
N GLU A 131 1.93 12.01 -22.19
CA GLU A 131 2.82 12.44 -21.09
C GLU A 131 4.19 11.77 -21.12
N THR A 132 4.27 10.49 -21.52
CA THR A 132 5.50 9.69 -21.37
C THR A 132 6.52 9.90 -22.49
N SER A 133 6.14 10.64 -23.54
CA SER A 133 6.93 10.89 -24.75
C SER A 133 7.28 9.62 -25.54
N LEU A 134 7.83 9.77 -26.75
CA LEU A 134 8.06 8.65 -27.70
C LEU A 134 9.16 7.65 -27.26
N ASP A 135 9.88 7.90 -26.17
CA ASP A 135 10.99 7.07 -25.71
C ASP A 135 10.56 5.84 -24.89
N LYS A 136 9.30 5.79 -24.42
CA LYS A 136 8.80 4.70 -23.57
C LYS A 136 7.84 3.76 -24.31
N LYS A 137 8.09 2.45 -24.18
CA LYS A 137 7.21 1.40 -24.68
C LYS A 137 6.07 1.15 -23.69
N ILE A 138 4.83 1.43 -24.09
CA ILE A 138 3.65 1.09 -23.30
C ILE A 138 3.13 -0.29 -23.70
N ILE A 139 2.98 -1.17 -22.71
CA ILE A 139 2.43 -2.51 -22.85
C ILE A 139 1.15 -2.59 -22.03
N ILE A 140 0.05 -2.99 -22.68
CA ILE A 140 -1.23 -3.28 -22.03
C ILE A 140 -1.51 -4.77 -22.31
N PRO A 141 -1.52 -5.65 -21.29
CA PRO A 141 -1.82 -7.06 -21.48
C PRO A 141 -3.23 -7.29 -22.01
N ASN A 142 -3.43 -8.40 -22.72
CA ASN A 142 -4.76 -8.93 -22.98
C ASN A 142 -5.44 -9.26 -21.63
N ASP A 143 -6.67 -8.79 -21.47
CA ASP A 143 -7.40 -8.79 -20.18
C ASP A 143 -6.60 -8.08 -19.07
N ALA A 144 -6.23 -6.81 -19.29
CA ALA A 144 -5.53 -6.02 -18.28
C ALA A 144 -6.29 -6.01 -16.94
N GLY A 145 -7.62 -6.07 -16.97
CA GLY A 145 -8.48 -6.29 -15.80
C GLY A 145 -8.17 -7.55 -14.98
N LEU A 146 -7.71 -8.62 -15.62
CA LEU A 146 -7.38 -9.91 -14.99
C LEU A 146 -5.88 -10.13 -14.81
N ALA A 147 -5.02 -9.26 -15.35
CA ALA A 147 -3.56 -9.45 -15.35
C ALA A 147 -2.98 -9.70 -13.95
N ILE A 148 -3.44 -8.96 -12.94
CA ILE A 148 -3.01 -9.14 -11.54
C ILE A 148 -3.44 -10.51 -10.99
N LEU A 149 -4.69 -10.93 -11.22
CA LEU A 149 -5.19 -12.23 -10.77
C LEU A 149 -4.44 -13.37 -11.45
N LYS A 150 -4.24 -13.29 -12.77
CA LYS A 150 -3.45 -14.27 -13.53
C LYS A 150 -2.01 -14.36 -12.97
N GLY A 151 -1.39 -13.22 -12.69
CA GLY A 151 -0.07 -13.16 -12.05
C GLY A 151 -0.04 -13.80 -10.66
N ALA A 152 -1.07 -13.56 -9.85
CA ALA A 152 -1.21 -14.16 -8.52
C ALA A 152 -1.36 -15.69 -8.57
N VAL A 153 -2.13 -16.22 -9.53
CA VAL A 153 -2.25 -17.67 -9.76
C VAL A 153 -0.90 -18.28 -10.16
N VAL A 154 -0.18 -17.64 -11.08
CA VAL A 154 1.18 -18.08 -11.48
C VAL A 154 2.13 -18.06 -10.28
N PHE A 155 2.09 -16.99 -9.47
CA PHE A 155 2.89 -16.89 -8.25
C PHE A 155 2.54 -17.98 -7.23
N GLY A 156 1.25 -18.28 -7.02
CA GLY A 156 0.82 -19.34 -6.11
C GLY A 156 1.32 -20.73 -6.53
N HIS A 157 1.39 -21.00 -7.84
CA HIS A 157 1.98 -22.25 -8.35
C HIS A 157 3.51 -22.30 -8.23
N ASN A 158 4.18 -21.16 -8.34
CA ASN A 158 5.63 -21.08 -8.24
C ASN A 158 6.08 -19.77 -7.55
N PRO A 159 6.14 -19.76 -6.20
CA PRO A 159 6.56 -18.58 -5.46
C PRO A 159 8.01 -18.16 -5.76
N LEU A 160 8.85 -19.10 -6.22
CA LEU A 160 10.27 -18.87 -6.54
C LEU A 160 10.47 -18.00 -7.80
N ILE A 161 9.40 -17.66 -8.51
CA ILE A 161 9.46 -16.75 -9.66
C ILE A 161 9.91 -15.34 -9.25
N ILE A 162 9.61 -14.93 -8.01
CA ILE A 162 10.08 -13.66 -7.45
C ILE A 162 11.36 -13.92 -6.65
N LYS A 163 12.50 -13.63 -7.26
CA LYS A 163 13.82 -13.88 -6.66
C LYS A 163 14.23 -12.84 -5.64
N GLU A 164 13.76 -11.62 -5.81
CA GLU A 164 14.21 -10.46 -5.04
C GLU A 164 13.05 -9.49 -4.82
N ARG A 165 13.03 -8.86 -3.65
CA ARG A 165 12.13 -7.75 -3.31
C ARG A 165 12.94 -6.66 -2.63
N ARG A 166 12.48 -5.41 -2.71
CA ARG A 166 13.01 -4.33 -1.88
C ARG A 166 12.18 -4.16 -0.63
N SER A 167 12.83 -4.04 0.52
CA SER A 167 12.16 -3.80 1.79
C SER A 167 11.38 -2.49 1.75
N ARG A 168 10.10 -2.51 2.13
CA ARG A 168 9.26 -1.30 2.16
C ARG A 168 9.50 -0.44 3.40
N TYR A 169 10.02 -1.04 4.46
CA TYR A 169 10.26 -0.41 5.75
C TYR A 169 11.62 -0.84 6.29
N THR A 170 12.11 -0.12 7.29
CA THR A 170 13.17 -0.62 8.15
C THR A 170 12.55 -1.55 9.17
N TYR A 171 13.02 -2.79 9.27
CA TYR A 171 12.52 -3.79 10.22
C TYR A 171 13.52 -3.99 11.34
N GLY A 172 13.04 -4.19 12.56
CA GLY A 172 13.91 -4.45 13.70
C GLY A 172 13.17 -4.96 14.92
N VAL A 173 13.91 -5.07 16.02
CA VAL A 173 13.38 -5.47 17.32
C VAL A 173 13.66 -4.40 18.36
N GLY A 174 12.75 -4.24 19.32
CA GLY A 174 13.03 -3.47 20.53
C GLY A 174 14.10 -4.17 21.36
N THR A 175 15.17 -3.46 21.67
CA THR A 175 16.30 -4.02 22.43
C THR A 175 16.82 -3.03 23.46
N SER A 176 17.76 -3.50 24.28
CA SER A 176 18.46 -2.71 25.28
C SER A 176 19.96 -2.77 25.03
N ILE A 177 20.64 -1.63 25.15
CA ILE A 177 22.11 -1.53 25.05
C ILE A 177 22.66 -0.88 26.31
N LEU A 178 23.98 -0.97 26.54
CA LEU A 178 24.61 -0.30 27.68
C LEU A 178 24.31 1.21 27.66
N PHE A 179 23.88 1.73 28.82
CA PHE A 179 23.55 3.14 28.96
C PHE A 179 24.81 4.00 28.83
N LYS A 180 24.72 5.09 28.07
CA LYS A 180 25.82 6.02 27.88
C LYS A 180 25.35 7.42 28.25
N LYS A 181 25.82 7.91 29.40
CA LYS A 181 25.47 9.22 29.93
C LYS A 181 25.79 10.32 28.91
N GLY A 182 24.85 11.23 28.70
CA GLY A 182 24.95 12.32 27.72
C GLY A 182 24.66 11.93 26.28
N THR A 183 24.47 10.64 25.97
CA THR A 183 24.01 10.17 24.65
C THR A 183 22.58 9.62 24.73
N HIS A 184 22.30 8.79 25.74
CA HIS A 184 20.99 8.18 25.92
C HIS A 184 20.11 9.01 26.86
N PRO A 185 18.80 9.14 26.58
CA PRO A 185 17.84 9.79 27.48
C PRO A 185 17.75 9.05 28.82
N GLU A 186 17.88 9.78 29.93
CA GLU A 186 17.74 9.20 31.28
C GLU A 186 16.37 8.54 31.49
N ALA A 187 15.32 9.01 30.81
CA ALA A 187 13.98 8.43 30.87
C ALA A 187 13.91 6.98 30.34
N ASN A 188 14.85 6.57 29.49
CA ASN A 188 14.93 5.22 28.94
C ASN A 188 15.93 4.33 29.72
N LYS A 189 16.48 4.82 30.83
CA LYS A 189 17.48 4.08 31.61
C LYS A 189 16.83 3.06 32.55
N ILE A 190 17.38 1.85 32.55
CA ILE A 190 17.07 0.79 33.52
C ILE A 190 18.36 0.25 34.13
N THR A 191 18.27 -0.36 35.32
CA THR A 191 19.40 -1.02 35.97
C THR A 191 19.16 -2.53 36.01
N GLY A 192 20.10 -3.31 35.47
CA GLY A 192 20.07 -4.76 35.54
C GLY A 192 20.41 -5.29 36.94
N ASN A 193 20.15 -6.58 37.17
CA ASN A 193 20.44 -7.25 38.44
C ASN A 193 21.94 -7.27 38.77
N ASP A 194 22.80 -7.09 37.76
CA ASP A 194 24.25 -6.97 37.90
C ASP A 194 24.72 -5.54 38.23
N GLY A 195 23.78 -4.60 38.42
CA GLY A 195 24.05 -3.20 38.71
C GLY A 195 24.43 -2.36 37.47
N LYS A 196 24.50 -2.95 36.27
CA LYS A 196 24.78 -2.19 35.05
C LYS A 196 23.55 -1.44 34.57
N GLU A 197 23.79 -0.26 34.02
CA GLU A 197 22.74 0.58 33.44
C GLU A 197 22.58 0.27 31.93
N TYR A 198 21.34 0.16 31.47
CA TYR A 198 20.98 -0.09 30.07
C TYR A 198 19.99 0.99 29.60
N CYS A 199 20.08 1.39 28.33
CA CYS A 199 19.05 2.15 27.65
C CYS A 199 18.09 1.18 26.96
N THR A 200 16.80 1.30 27.27
CA THR A 200 15.72 0.51 26.64
C THR A 200 15.16 1.21 25.41
N ASN A 201 14.18 0.57 24.77
CA ASN A 201 13.46 1.09 23.61
C ASN A 201 14.36 1.37 22.40
N ILE A 202 15.55 0.77 22.32
CA ILE A 202 16.44 0.93 21.18
C ILE A 202 15.89 0.15 20.00
N PHE A 203 15.92 0.76 18.81
CA PHE A 203 15.57 0.08 17.59
C PHE A 203 16.77 -0.75 17.09
N GLY A 204 16.75 -2.06 17.38
CA GLY A 204 17.72 -3.00 16.83
C GLY A 204 17.40 -3.31 15.37
N LYS A 205 17.89 -2.50 14.42
CA LYS A 205 17.66 -2.66 12.98
C LYS A 205 18.14 -4.02 12.46
N HIS A 206 17.29 -4.78 11.78
CA HIS A 206 17.62 -6.00 11.04
C HIS A 206 17.72 -5.70 9.55
N VAL A 207 16.67 -5.12 8.98
CA VAL A 207 16.58 -4.78 7.55
C VAL A 207 16.37 -3.29 7.41
N GLU A 208 17.03 -2.69 6.43
CA GLU A 208 16.87 -1.28 6.10
C GLU A 208 15.81 -1.09 5.00
N ILE A 209 15.05 0.01 5.07
CA ILE A 209 14.16 0.42 3.99
C ILE A 209 14.91 0.52 2.65
N GLY A 210 14.34 -0.07 1.60
CA GLY A 210 14.94 -0.14 0.27
C GLY A 210 15.99 -1.22 0.09
N GLN A 211 16.42 -1.92 1.16
CA GLN A 211 17.36 -3.03 1.07
C GLN A 211 16.82 -4.15 0.18
N GLU A 212 17.68 -4.70 -0.66
CA GLU A 212 17.38 -5.84 -1.52
C GLU A 212 17.32 -7.14 -0.70
N LEU A 213 16.22 -7.86 -0.83
CA LEU A 213 15.84 -9.06 -0.10
C LEU A 213 15.72 -10.22 -1.09
N VAL A 214 16.77 -11.04 -1.15
CA VAL A 214 16.86 -12.21 -2.03
C VAL A 214 16.26 -13.42 -1.34
N PHE A 215 15.31 -14.07 -2.03
CA PHE A 215 14.63 -15.28 -1.55
C PHE A 215 15.66 -16.39 -1.26
N GLY A 216 15.57 -17.00 -0.08
CA GLY A 216 16.43 -18.13 0.32
C GLY A 216 17.87 -17.76 0.69
N GLN A 217 18.30 -16.51 0.55
CA GLN A 217 19.64 -16.04 0.93
C GLN A 217 19.60 -15.04 2.09
N ASN A 218 18.55 -14.22 2.18
CA ASN A 218 18.51 -13.11 3.13
C ASN A 218 17.82 -13.52 4.44
N ASN A 219 18.48 -14.42 5.17
CA ASN A 219 18.26 -14.61 6.60
C ASN A 219 19.02 -13.52 7.35
N VAL A 220 18.34 -12.46 7.79
CA VAL A 220 19.00 -11.50 8.69
C VAL A 220 19.00 -12.09 10.08
N VAL A 221 20.13 -12.67 10.44
CA VAL A 221 20.34 -13.28 11.76
C VAL A 221 21.06 -12.29 12.66
N LYS A 222 20.40 -11.88 13.75
CA LYS A 222 21.04 -11.17 14.86
C LYS A 222 20.96 -11.95 16.15
N SER A 223 21.97 -11.81 16.99
CA SER A 223 22.08 -12.50 18.27
C SER A 223 21.76 -11.54 19.42
N TYR A 224 20.98 -12.02 20.38
CA TYR A 224 20.56 -11.26 21.55
C TYR A 224 20.82 -12.08 22.82
N THR A 225 21.28 -11.40 23.86
CA THR A 225 21.57 -11.98 25.17
C THR A 225 20.58 -11.46 26.20
N PRO A 226 20.28 -12.23 27.27
CA PRO A 226 19.48 -11.71 28.37
C PRO A 226 20.24 -10.58 29.09
N VAL A 227 19.48 -9.64 29.67
CA VAL A 227 20.05 -8.55 30.47
C VAL A 227 20.48 -9.07 31.84
N ASN A 228 19.67 -9.97 32.42
CA ASN A 228 19.90 -10.53 33.74
C ASN A 228 20.29 -12.01 33.68
N ALA A 229 21.19 -12.43 34.58
CA ALA A 229 21.70 -13.80 34.62
C ALA A 229 20.64 -14.85 35.01
N ASP A 230 19.62 -14.44 35.77
CA ASP A 230 18.49 -15.25 36.23
C ASP A 230 17.28 -15.22 35.28
N GLN A 231 17.35 -14.43 34.20
CA GLN A 231 16.28 -14.33 33.21
C GLN A 231 16.02 -15.70 32.56
N THR A 232 14.78 -16.19 32.63
CA THR A 232 14.37 -17.50 32.08
C THR A 232 13.76 -17.41 30.68
N GLN A 233 13.42 -16.21 30.21
CA GLN A 233 12.81 -15.97 28.90
C GLN A 233 13.29 -14.65 28.29
N ILE A 234 13.39 -14.56 26.97
CA ILE A 234 13.56 -13.28 26.24
C ILE A 234 12.29 -12.98 25.45
N GLY A 235 11.71 -11.81 25.68
CA GLY A 235 10.63 -11.27 24.86
C GLY A 235 11.17 -10.36 23.76
N PHE A 236 10.80 -10.65 22.51
CA PHE A 236 11.09 -9.83 21.34
C PHE A 236 9.82 -9.12 20.91
N ARG A 237 9.85 -7.79 20.85
CA ARG A 237 8.84 -6.99 20.14
C ARG A 237 9.41 -6.53 18.81
N PHE A 238 8.64 -6.69 17.74
CA PHE A 238 9.05 -6.40 16.38
C PHE A 238 8.46 -5.09 15.93
N PHE A 239 9.23 -4.32 15.17
CA PHE A 239 8.82 -3.00 14.70
C PHE A 239 9.16 -2.78 13.23
N THR A 240 8.33 -2.02 12.53
CA THR A 240 8.67 -1.35 11.28
C THR A 240 8.96 0.13 11.52
N SER A 241 9.71 0.76 10.61
CA SER A 241 9.86 2.21 10.54
C SER A 241 9.88 2.70 9.08
N THR A 242 9.33 3.88 8.84
CA THR A 242 9.50 4.59 7.56
C THR A 242 10.84 5.31 7.45
N ASP A 243 11.59 5.44 8.55
CA ASP A 243 12.92 6.02 8.55
C ASP A 243 13.98 4.96 8.22
N LYS A 244 15.08 5.41 7.61
CA LYS A 244 16.22 4.54 7.27
C LYS A 244 16.98 4.06 8.50
N ASP A 245 17.15 4.96 9.46
CA ASP A 245 17.96 4.76 10.67
C ASP A 245 17.19 5.22 11.93
N PRO A 246 16.07 4.55 12.29
CA PRO A 246 15.36 4.83 13.53
C PRO A 246 16.26 4.53 14.72
N MET A 247 16.21 5.39 15.75
CA MET A 247 17.03 5.22 16.95
C MET A 247 16.25 4.48 18.04
N TYR A 248 14.97 4.84 18.21
CA TYR A 248 14.10 4.25 19.23
C TYR A 248 12.84 3.64 18.62
N VAL A 249 12.34 2.58 19.25
CA VAL A 249 11.04 1.97 18.86
C VAL A 249 9.85 2.86 19.23
N THR A 250 10.08 3.90 20.03
CA THR A 250 9.11 4.94 20.39
C THR A 250 9.14 6.13 19.45
N ASP A 251 10.01 6.13 18.43
CA ASP A 251 10.03 7.20 17.44
C ASP A 251 8.67 7.23 16.69
N PRO A 252 8.14 8.42 16.31
CA PRO A 252 6.79 8.55 15.73
C PRO A 252 6.56 7.72 14.46
N ASN A 253 7.62 7.41 13.75
CA ASN A 253 7.60 6.66 12.50
C ASN A 253 7.72 5.14 12.71
N CYS A 254 7.76 4.67 13.95
CA CYS A 254 7.85 3.26 14.30
C CYS A 254 6.48 2.65 14.63
N THR A 255 6.22 1.45 14.15
CA THR A 255 4.97 0.70 14.38
C THR A 255 5.27 -0.69 14.92
N ASP A 256 4.62 -1.09 16.02
CA ASP A 256 4.68 -2.47 16.54
C ASP A 256 3.92 -3.43 15.60
N ILE A 257 4.56 -4.52 15.20
CA ILE A 257 4.01 -5.50 14.25
C ILE A 257 3.90 -6.91 14.83
N GLY A 258 4.19 -7.09 16.12
CA GLY A 258 4.07 -8.38 16.80
C GLY A 258 5.15 -8.65 17.83
N ASN A 259 5.07 -9.82 18.46
CA ASN A 259 6.02 -10.25 19.48
C ASN A 259 6.30 -11.76 19.42
N LEU A 260 7.38 -12.17 20.09
CA LEU A 260 7.78 -13.56 20.26
C LEU A 260 8.51 -13.72 21.58
N THR A 261 8.12 -14.71 22.38
CA THR A 261 8.83 -15.07 23.62
C THR A 261 9.60 -16.37 23.43
N VAL A 262 10.84 -16.40 23.90
CA VAL A 262 11.74 -17.56 23.80
C VAL A 262 12.21 -17.96 25.20
N ASP A 263 12.00 -19.22 25.57
CA ASP A 263 12.55 -19.77 26.81
C ASP A 263 14.05 -19.95 26.71
N LEU A 264 14.77 -19.59 27.77
CA LEU A 264 16.21 -19.80 27.92
C LEU A 264 16.48 -21.03 28.79
N ALA A 265 17.43 -21.86 28.38
CA ALA A 265 17.97 -22.91 29.22
C ALA A 265 19.15 -22.42 30.06
N GLY A 266 19.32 -22.94 31.26
CA GLY A 266 20.42 -22.59 32.16
C GLY A 266 20.34 -21.17 32.72
N SER A 267 21.47 -20.66 33.21
CA SER A 267 21.63 -19.33 33.82
C SER A 267 22.87 -18.63 33.24
N GLY A 268 23.04 -17.33 33.51
CA GLY A 268 24.15 -16.52 33.00
C GLY A 268 23.73 -15.54 31.90
N THR A 269 24.62 -14.64 31.48
CA THR A 269 24.34 -13.64 30.43
C THR A 269 25.03 -13.95 29.10
N ASP A 270 25.83 -15.01 29.05
CA ASP A 270 26.49 -15.57 27.87
C ASP A 270 25.54 -16.41 26.99
N ARG A 271 24.36 -16.75 27.53
CA ARG A 271 23.25 -17.36 26.77
C ARG A 271 22.79 -16.43 25.66
N SER A 272 22.45 -16.99 24.50
CA SER A 272 22.03 -16.19 23.36
C SER A 272 20.89 -16.81 22.57
N VAL A 273 20.07 -15.94 21.98
CA VAL A 273 19.03 -16.29 21.04
C VAL A 273 19.35 -15.63 19.71
N LYS A 274 19.35 -16.44 18.64
CA LYS A 274 19.48 -15.96 17.26
C LYS A 274 18.09 -15.70 16.71
N VAL A 275 17.79 -14.46 16.35
CA VAL A 275 16.55 -14.05 15.70
C VAL A 275 16.82 -13.91 14.21
N ASN A 276 16.06 -14.64 13.40
CA ASN A 276 16.09 -14.63 11.96
C ASN A 276 14.77 -14.09 11.40
N MET A 277 14.82 -12.97 10.68
CA MET A 277 13.69 -12.45 9.92
C MET A 277 13.75 -12.99 8.50
N ILE A 278 12.72 -13.75 8.11
CA ILE A 278 12.66 -14.48 6.84
C ILE A 278 11.72 -13.73 5.89
N PHE A 279 12.32 -13.14 4.86
CA PHE A 279 11.62 -12.44 3.80
C PHE A 279 11.55 -13.33 2.56
N GLY A 280 10.35 -13.58 2.05
CA GLY A 280 10.22 -14.39 0.83
C GLY A 280 8.83 -14.93 0.56
N ASP A 281 8.01 -15.11 1.60
CA ASP A 281 6.63 -15.56 1.45
C ASP A 281 5.66 -14.37 1.24
N THR A 282 4.35 -14.63 1.22
CA THR A 282 3.31 -13.59 1.35
C THR A 282 3.29 -12.95 2.74
N GLU A 283 3.95 -13.58 3.71
CA GLU A 283 4.01 -13.17 5.11
C GLU A 283 5.47 -12.98 5.56
N LEU A 284 5.68 -12.16 6.60
CA LEU A 284 6.96 -12.03 7.28
C LEU A 284 7.01 -13.02 8.44
N HIS A 285 7.88 -14.03 8.31
CA HIS A 285 8.11 -15.01 9.36
C HIS A 285 9.33 -14.64 10.19
N VAL A 286 9.23 -14.85 11.49
CA VAL A 286 10.40 -14.81 12.37
C VAL A 286 10.65 -16.19 12.95
N GLU A 287 11.90 -16.62 12.91
CA GLU A 287 12.40 -17.78 13.64
C GLU A 287 13.42 -17.31 14.67
N ALA A 288 13.19 -17.62 15.94
CA ALA A 288 14.14 -17.40 17.01
C ALA A 288 14.65 -18.76 17.54
N VAL A 289 15.98 -18.90 17.65
CA VAL A 289 16.64 -20.14 18.06
C VAL A 289 17.47 -19.89 19.31
N GLU A 290 17.14 -20.57 20.40
CA GLU A 290 17.98 -20.60 21.60
C GLU A 290 19.23 -21.43 21.29
N VAL A 291 20.42 -20.85 21.51
CA VAL A 291 21.67 -21.43 21.00
C VAL A 291 22.12 -22.66 21.78
N ALA A 292 21.85 -22.75 23.09
CA ALA A 292 22.34 -23.85 23.93
C ALA A 292 21.63 -25.18 23.63
N ASN A 293 20.33 -25.17 23.38
CA ASN A 293 19.52 -26.37 23.15
C ASN A 293 18.92 -26.48 21.73
N GLY A 294 19.05 -25.43 20.91
CA GLY A 294 18.55 -25.41 19.53
C GLY A 294 17.02 -25.30 19.41
N LYS A 295 16.29 -25.05 20.51
CA LYS A 295 14.84 -24.90 20.52
C LYS A 295 14.45 -23.70 19.67
N LYS A 296 13.48 -23.92 18.80
CA LYS A 296 12.97 -22.91 17.87
C LYS A 296 11.62 -22.41 18.33
N SER A 297 11.45 -21.09 18.32
CA SER A 297 10.16 -20.41 18.44
C SER A 297 9.89 -19.63 17.14
N LYS A 298 8.63 -19.58 16.72
CA LYS A 298 8.23 -18.91 15.47
C LYS A 298 7.03 -18.02 15.69
N CYS A 299 6.97 -16.93 14.94
CA CYS A 299 5.75 -16.15 14.78
C CYS A 299 5.62 -15.60 13.36
N VAL A 300 4.40 -15.21 13.01
CA VAL A 300 4.07 -14.46 11.81
C VAL A 300 3.81 -13.02 12.23
N LEU A 301 4.46 -12.07 11.55
CA LEU A 301 4.27 -10.65 11.82
C LEU A 301 3.21 -10.06 10.89
N ASN A 302 2.48 -9.06 11.39
CA ASN A 302 1.52 -8.35 10.56
C ASN A 302 2.27 -7.55 9.48
N PHE A 303 2.24 -8.04 8.25
CA PHE A 303 2.92 -7.45 7.10
C PHE A 303 2.20 -6.21 6.54
N LEU A 304 0.93 -6.00 6.91
CA LEU A 304 0.06 -4.98 6.30
C LEU A 304 -0.16 -3.73 7.17
N GLY A 305 0.21 -3.77 8.45
CA GLY A 305 -0.22 -2.75 9.41
C GLY A 305 -1.67 -2.98 9.82
#